data_AF-A0A9D9XHN3-F1
#
_entry.id   AF-A0A9D9XHN3-F1
#
_cell.length_a   1.000
_cell.length_b   1.000
_cell.length_c   1.000
_cell.angle_alpha   90.00
_cell.angle_beta   90.00
_cell.angle_gamma   90.00
#
_symmetry.space_group_name_H-M   'P 1'
#
loop_
_entity.id
_entity.type
_entity.pdbx_description
1 polymer ?
#
loop_
_entity_poly.entity_id
_entity_poly.type
_entity_poly.pdbx_seq_one_letter_code
_entity_poly.pdbx_strand_id
1 'polypeptide(L)'
;AGIEFQRHWEARAFVAGGSDYRAPAQLVGDFIAGRASTALGSVVPSYTPGIKLTDLSQCLPDFVIAALREALPAFGKQIRGFDMNDALLTGVETRTSSPVRVTRGENFQSINTRGLYPAGEGAGYAGGIFSAAIDGIKVAEALALDLAK
;
A
#
# COMPACT_ATOMS: atom_id res chain seq x y z
N ALA A 1 5.39 -12.76 -9.51
CA ALA A 1 6.15 -12.33 -8.31
C ALA A 1 5.46 -11.19 -7.56
N GLY A 2 5.54 -9.91 -7.98
CA GLY A 2 5.04 -8.78 -7.17
C GLY A 2 3.54 -8.82 -6.85
N ILE A 3 2.70 -9.10 -7.84
CA ILE A 3 1.23 -9.23 -7.65
C ILE A 3 0.90 -10.39 -6.71
N GLU A 4 1.59 -11.52 -6.84
CA GLU A 4 1.37 -12.69 -5.98
C GLU A 4 1.79 -12.39 -4.53
N PHE A 5 2.87 -11.64 -4.34
CA PHE A 5 3.31 -11.19 -3.03
C PHE A 5 2.28 -10.28 -2.36
N GLN A 6 1.67 -9.34 -3.10
CA GLN A 6 0.57 -8.52 -2.59
C GLN A 6 -0.62 -9.38 -2.18
N ARG A 7 -1.09 -10.27 -3.07
CA ARG A 7 -2.22 -11.16 -2.82
C ARG A 7 -2.00 -12.07 -1.62
N HIS A 8 -0.77 -12.56 -1.42
CA HIS A 8 -0.40 -13.39 -0.28
C HIS A 8 -0.64 -12.67 1.05
N TRP A 9 -0.16 -11.44 1.18
CA TRP A 9 -0.32 -10.66 2.42
C TRP A 9 -1.74 -10.11 2.59
N GLU A 10 -2.42 -9.75 1.50
CA GLU A 10 -3.85 -9.41 1.51
C GLU A 10 -4.70 -10.58 2.04
N ALA A 11 -4.42 -11.81 1.58
CA ALA A 11 -5.13 -13.01 2.04
C ALA A 11 -4.87 -13.30 3.52
N ARG A 12 -3.61 -13.15 3.98
CA ARG A 12 -3.28 -13.32 5.41
C ARG A 12 -3.98 -12.28 6.29
N ALA A 13 -4.00 -11.03 5.86
CA ALA A 13 -4.70 -9.97 6.57
C ALA A 13 -6.21 -10.22 6.64
N PHE A 14 -6.83 -10.71 5.55
CA PHE A 14 -8.24 -11.10 5.56
C PHE A 14 -8.54 -12.19 6.60
N VAL A 15 -7.69 -13.22 6.68
CA VAL A 15 -7.83 -14.29 7.69
C VAL A 15 -7.63 -13.75 9.11
N ALA A 16 -6.58 -12.95 9.34
CA ALA A 16 -6.33 -12.31 10.63
C ALA A 16 -7.47 -11.37 11.06
N GLY A 17 -8.11 -10.71 10.08
CA GLY A 17 -9.30 -9.87 10.24
C GLY A 17 -10.58 -10.64 10.58
N GLY A 18 -10.58 -11.98 10.48
CA GLY A 18 -11.73 -12.82 10.79
C GLY A 18 -12.54 -13.29 9.58
N SER A 19 -12.00 -13.14 8.37
CA SER A 19 -12.61 -13.61 7.12
C SER A 19 -13.99 -13.03 6.80
N ASP A 20 -14.28 -11.82 7.28
CA ASP A 20 -15.54 -11.11 7.08
C ASP A 20 -15.34 -9.64 6.67
N TYR A 21 -14.19 -9.35 6.02
CA TYR A 21 -13.77 -8.03 5.57
C TYR A 21 -13.51 -7.00 6.68
N ARG A 22 -13.58 -7.37 7.95
CA ARG A 22 -12.97 -6.53 8.99
C ARG A 22 -11.45 -6.50 8.81
N ALA A 23 -10.84 -5.35 9.03
CA ALA A 23 -9.39 -5.22 8.97
C ALA A 23 -8.74 -5.73 10.26
N PRO A 24 -7.61 -6.47 10.20
CA PRO A 24 -6.82 -6.75 11.38
C PRO A 24 -6.27 -5.43 11.94
N ALA A 25 -6.26 -5.27 13.25
CA ALA A 25 -5.77 -4.05 13.89
C ALA A 25 -5.02 -4.36 15.19
N GLN A 26 -4.15 -3.45 15.61
CA GLN A 26 -3.36 -3.60 16.84
C GLN A 26 -2.98 -2.23 17.38
N LEU A 27 -2.95 -2.09 18.70
CA LEU A 27 -2.46 -0.88 19.35
C LEU A 27 -0.95 -0.76 19.16
N VAL A 28 -0.45 0.46 18.94
CA VAL A 28 0.97 0.74 18.72
C VAL A 28 1.83 0.22 19.88
N GLY A 29 1.39 0.43 21.13
CA GLY A 29 2.13 -0.04 22.31
C GLY A 29 2.27 -1.56 22.37
N ASP A 30 1.21 -2.28 21.98
CA ASP A 30 1.20 -3.74 21.95
C ASP A 30 1.98 -4.30 20.75
N PHE A 31 1.89 -3.63 19.60
CA PHE A 31 2.66 -3.96 18.40
C PHE A 31 4.17 -3.86 18.66
N ILE A 32 4.63 -2.78 19.28
CA ILE A 32 6.04 -2.59 19.68
C ILE A 32 6.47 -3.65 20.69
N ALA A 33 5.60 -3.98 21.66
CA ALA A 33 5.87 -4.98 22.68
C ALA A 33 5.72 -6.44 22.21
N GLY A 34 5.31 -6.68 20.96
CA GLY A 34 5.18 -8.01 20.39
C GLY A 34 4.05 -8.87 20.97
N ARG A 35 2.93 -8.24 21.36
CA ARG A 35 1.76 -8.93 21.90
C ARG A 35 0.49 -8.48 21.19
N ALA A 36 -0.49 -9.36 21.04
CA ALA A 36 -1.78 -8.99 20.45
C ALA A 36 -2.57 -8.05 21.36
N SER A 37 -3.31 -7.10 20.79
CA SER A 37 -4.22 -6.24 21.54
C SER A 37 -5.51 -6.97 21.88
N THR A 38 -6.04 -6.72 23.08
CA THR A 38 -7.28 -7.36 23.58
C THR A 38 -8.44 -6.38 23.74
N ALA A 39 -8.16 -5.09 23.76
CA ALA A 39 -9.16 -4.02 23.89
C ALA A 39 -8.69 -2.77 23.12
N LEU A 40 -9.64 -1.89 22.80
CA LEU A 40 -9.32 -0.58 22.20
C LEU A 40 -8.87 0.41 23.27
N GLY A 41 -8.04 1.36 22.85
CA GLY A 41 -7.69 2.54 23.64
C GLY A 41 -8.61 3.72 23.34
N SER A 42 -8.08 4.92 23.50
CA SER A 42 -8.78 6.19 23.21
C SER A 42 -9.07 6.46 21.73
N VAL A 43 -8.33 5.84 20.80
CA VAL A 43 -8.49 6.05 19.35
C VAL A 43 -9.58 5.14 18.78
N VAL A 44 -10.60 5.74 18.18
CA VAL A 44 -11.73 5.04 17.55
C VAL A 44 -11.37 4.63 16.11
N PRO A 45 -11.53 3.35 15.72
CA PRO A 45 -11.28 2.90 14.35
C PRO A 45 -12.22 3.56 13.35
N SER A 46 -11.68 4.01 12.22
CA SER A 46 -12.46 4.63 11.13
C SER A 46 -12.75 3.68 9.97
N TYR A 47 -12.01 2.57 9.84
CA TYR A 47 -12.20 1.60 8.77
C TYR A 47 -13.55 0.90 8.89
N THR A 48 -14.31 0.86 7.78
CA THR A 48 -15.56 0.11 7.64
C THR A 48 -15.32 -1.13 6.76
N PRO A 49 -15.94 -2.30 7.04
CA PRO A 49 -17.05 -2.56 7.97
C PRO A 49 -16.68 -2.57 9.46
N GLY A 50 -15.40 -2.57 9.79
CA GLY A 50 -14.90 -2.55 11.17
C GLY A 50 -13.54 -3.22 11.26
N ILE A 51 -13.05 -3.40 12.48
CA ILE A 51 -11.74 -4.03 12.73
C ILE A 51 -11.86 -5.28 13.60
N LYS A 52 -10.80 -6.08 13.62
CA LYS A 52 -10.57 -7.16 14.58
C LYS A 52 -9.19 -7.01 15.19
N LEU A 53 -9.12 -6.88 16.51
CA LEU A 53 -7.84 -6.81 17.21
C LEU A 53 -7.12 -8.16 17.12
N THR A 54 -5.85 -8.12 16.73
CA THR A 54 -5.01 -9.30 16.48
C THR A 54 -3.52 -8.94 16.57
N ASP A 55 -2.64 -9.88 16.24
CA ASP A 55 -1.21 -9.64 16.04
C ASP A 55 -0.90 -9.37 14.56
N LEU A 56 -0.55 -8.12 14.23
CA LEU A 56 -0.19 -7.71 12.88
C LEU A 56 1.14 -8.31 12.40
N SER A 57 1.95 -8.89 13.30
CA SER A 57 3.18 -9.59 12.89
C SER A 57 2.92 -10.74 11.91
N GLN A 58 1.70 -11.29 11.93
CA GLN A 58 1.26 -12.37 11.05
C GLN A 58 0.85 -11.88 9.65
N CYS A 59 0.68 -10.57 9.47
CA CYS A 59 0.09 -9.94 8.29
C CYS A 59 1.12 -9.31 7.35
N LEU A 60 2.39 -9.22 7.74
CA LEU A 60 3.47 -8.66 6.92
C LEU A 60 4.77 -9.47 7.10
N PRO A 61 5.75 -9.36 6.18
CA PRO A 61 7.06 -10.00 6.35
C PRO A 61 7.80 -9.51 7.59
N ASP A 62 8.60 -10.39 8.20
CA ASP A 62 9.36 -10.09 9.42
C ASP A 62 10.23 -8.82 9.31
N PHE A 63 10.85 -8.60 8.14
CA PHE A 63 11.68 -7.40 7.92
C PHE A 63 10.85 -6.11 7.94
N VAL A 64 9.60 -6.15 7.49
CA VAL A 64 8.69 -4.99 7.54
C VAL A 64 8.26 -4.75 8.99
N ILE A 65 7.93 -5.82 9.72
CA ILE A 65 7.55 -5.73 11.13
C ILE A 65 8.69 -5.13 11.97
N ALA A 66 9.91 -5.61 11.76
CA ALA A 66 11.10 -5.09 12.44
C ALA A 66 11.30 -3.59 12.14
N ALA A 67 11.23 -3.19 10.87
CA ALA A 67 11.37 -1.79 10.46
C ALA A 67 10.28 -0.89 11.07
N LEU A 68 9.02 -1.34 11.10
CA LEU A 68 7.92 -0.57 11.69
C LEU A 68 8.09 -0.40 13.20
N ARG A 69 8.54 -1.45 13.91
CA ARG A 69 8.82 -1.38 15.36
C ARG A 69 9.93 -0.41 15.70
N GLU A 70 10.93 -0.27 14.83
CA GLU A 70 11.99 0.73 14.98
C GLU A 70 11.50 2.15 14.63
N ALA A 71 10.72 2.28 13.55
CA ALA A 71 10.29 3.57 13.02
C ALA A 71 9.29 4.30 13.93
N LEU A 72 8.35 3.58 14.57
CA LEU A 72 7.32 4.20 15.41
C LEU A 72 7.92 5.04 16.56
N PRO A 73 8.81 4.51 17.43
CA PRO A 73 9.50 5.32 18.44
C PRO A 73 10.38 6.43 17.85
N ALA A 74 11.00 6.19 16.70
CA ALA A 74 11.80 7.21 16.02
C ALA A 74 10.93 8.41 15.60
N PHE A 75 9.74 8.16 15.08
CA PHE A 75 8.76 9.20 14.78
C PHE A 75 8.19 9.85 16.04
N GLY A 76 8.00 9.12 17.14
CA GLY A 76 7.61 9.70 18.43
C GLY A 76 8.57 10.79 18.95
N LYS A 77 9.87 10.68 18.62
CA LYS A 77 10.89 11.70 18.93
C LYS A 77 10.77 12.95 18.04
N GLN A 78 10.23 12.82 16.84
CA GLN A 78 10.06 13.92 15.87
C GLN A 78 8.71 14.61 16.05
N ILE A 79 7.66 13.83 16.29
CA ILE A 79 6.28 14.28 16.47
C ILE A 79 5.79 13.68 17.78
N ARG A 80 5.66 14.54 18.80
CA ARG A 80 5.20 14.13 20.12
C ARG A 80 3.85 13.41 20.01
N GLY A 81 3.78 12.19 20.52
CA GLY A 81 2.57 11.37 20.55
C GLY A 81 2.36 10.48 19.31
N PHE A 82 3.27 10.49 18.34
CA PHE A 82 3.18 9.59 17.18
C PHE A 82 3.23 8.10 17.57
N ASP A 83 3.94 7.77 18.66
CA ASP A 83 4.09 6.44 19.22
C ASP A 83 3.19 6.18 20.44
N MET A 84 2.10 6.94 20.60
CA MET A 84 1.19 6.77 21.73
C MET A 84 0.68 5.32 21.82
N ASN A 85 0.69 4.74 23.03
CA ASN A 85 0.32 3.33 23.22
C ASN A 85 -1.08 2.99 22.66
N ASP A 86 -2.02 3.93 22.80
CA ASP A 86 -3.41 3.82 22.37
C ASP A 86 -3.63 4.06 20.87
N ALA A 87 -2.60 4.49 20.11
CA ALA A 87 -2.73 4.67 18.67
C ALA A 87 -3.00 3.32 18.00
N LEU A 88 -3.76 3.35 16.92
CA LEU A 88 -4.27 2.16 16.26
C LEU A 88 -3.61 1.96 14.89
N LEU A 89 -2.92 0.83 14.72
CA LEU A 89 -2.50 0.33 13.40
C LEU A 89 -3.65 -0.50 12.82
N THR A 90 -4.00 -0.26 11.55
CA THR A 90 -5.14 -0.92 10.88
C THR A 90 -4.73 -1.47 9.52
N GLY A 91 -5.05 -2.74 9.27
CA GLY A 91 -4.92 -3.39 7.98
C GLY A 91 -3.48 -3.61 7.50
N VAL A 92 -3.36 -3.88 6.20
CA VAL A 92 -2.09 -3.91 5.45
C VAL A 92 -2.24 -3.08 4.18
N GLU A 93 -1.34 -2.12 4.00
CA GLU A 93 -1.35 -1.25 2.83
C GLU A 93 -0.43 -1.84 1.74
N THR A 94 -1.02 -2.57 0.77
CA THR A 94 -0.26 -3.41 -0.17
C THR A 94 -0.12 -2.83 -1.57
N ARG A 95 -0.87 -1.77 -1.90
CA ARG A 95 -1.01 -1.25 -3.27
C ARG A 95 -0.61 0.22 -3.37
N THR A 96 0.57 0.56 -2.82
CA THR A 96 1.12 1.92 -2.84
C THR A 96 1.60 2.38 -4.23
N SER A 97 1.96 1.42 -5.09
CA SER A 97 2.31 1.65 -6.49
C SER A 97 2.21 0.33 -7.27
N SER A 98 2.25 0.40 -8.61
CA SER A 98 2.18 -0.82 -9.43
C SER A 98 3.40 -1.72 -9.19
N PRO A 99 3.17 -3.03 -8.93
CA PRO A 99 4.25 -4.01 -8.76
C PRO A 99 4.88 -4.42 -10.11
N VAL A 100 4.43 -3.85 -11.22
CA VAL A 100 4.90 -4.15 -12.57
C VAL A 100 5.17 -2.86 -13.33
N ARG A 101 6.10 -2.97 -14.29
CA ARG A 101 6.35 -1.91 -15.26
C ARG A 101 6.15 -2.46 -16.66
N VAL A 102 5.18 -1.92 -17.38
CA VAL A 102 4.93 -2.28 -18.78
C VAL A 102 5.78 -1.35 -19.64
N THR A 103 6.99 -1.79 -19.96
CA THR A 103 8.02 -0.95 -20.58
C THR A 103 7.58 -0.36 -21.92
N ARG A 104 7.72 0.96 -22.05
CA ARG A 104 7.50 1.74 -23.27
C ARG A 104 8.74 2.55 -23.65
N GLY A 105 8.92 2.79 -24.95
CA GLY A 105 9.99 3.62 -25.50
C GLY A 105 9.71 5.12 -25.41
N GLU A 106 10.59 5.94 -26.00
CA GLU A 106 10.44 7.41 -26.04
C GLU A 106 9.22 7.86 -26.84
N ASN A 107 8.74 7.03 -27.77
CA ASN A 107 7.51 7.23 -28.53
C ASN A 107 6.24 6.84 -27.74
N PHE A 108 6.36 6.54 -26.45
CA PHE A 108 5.29 6.09 -25.55
C PHE A 108 4.64 4.74 -25.90
N GLN A 109 5.16 4.03 -26.91
CA GLN A 109 4.65 2.71 -27.29
C GLN A 109 5.40 1.59 -26.56
N SER A 110 4.72 0.47 -26.34
CA SER A 110 5.35 -0.75 -25.84
C SER A 110 6.57 -1.12 -26.70
N ILE A 111 7.66 -1.52 -26.05
CA ILE A 111 8.91 -1.89 -26.74
C ILE A 111 8.78 -3.10 -27.67
N ASN A 112 7.73 -3.91 -27.50
CA ASN A 112 7.52 -5.14 -28.27
C ASN A 112 6.18 -5.23 -29.00
N THR A 113 5.32 -4.21 -28.88
CA THR A 113 3.97 -4.22 -29.46
C THR A 113 3.62 -2.81 -29.95
N ARG A 114 3.78 -2.57 -31.25
CA ARG A 114 3.43 -1.29 -31.88
C ARG A 114 1.92 -1.04 -31.76
N GLY A 115 1.52 0.20 -31.51
CA GLY A 115 0.14 0.63 -31.29
C GLY A 115 -0.37 0.46 -29.86
N LEU A 116 0.39 -0.19 -28.97
CA LEU A 116 0.07 -0.28 -27.54
C LEU A 116 0.78 0.82 -26.77
N TYR A 117 0.05 1.63 -25.99
CA TYR A 117 0.58 2.75 -25.21
C TYR A 117 0.38 2.54 -23.70
N PRO A 118 1.36 1.94 -23.00
CA PRO A 118 1.30 1.82 -21.54
C PRO A 118 1.31 3.20 -20.88
N ALA A 119 0.38 3.47 -19.96
CA ALA A 119 0.23 4.78 -19.31
C ALA A 119 -0.18 4.68 -17.84
N GLY A 120 0.10 5.75 -17.09
CA GLY A 120 -0.33 5.93 -15.72
C GLY A 120 0.32 4.99 -14.70
N GLU A 121 -0.31 4.88 -13.53
CA GLU A 121 0.23 4.11 -12.41
C GLU A 121 0.26 2.61 -12.70
N GLY A 122 -0.79 2.08 -13.34
CA GLY A 122 -0.86 0.65 -13.69
C GLY A 122 0.32 0.19 -14.56
N ALA A 123 0.80 1.05 -15.47
CA ALA A 123 1.97 0.78 -16.30
C ALA A 123 3.32 1.07 -15.59
N GLY A 124 3.29 1.70 -14.41
CA GLY A 124 4.49 2.05 -13.64
C GLY A 124 5.13 3.39 -14.05
N TYR A 125 4.37 4.32 -14.62
CA TYR A 125 4.86 5.65 -15.08
C TYR A 125 4.29 6.83 -14.29
N ALA A 126 3.47 6.57 -13.27
CA ALA A 126 2.90 7.57 -12.37
C ALA A 126 2.73 6.99 -10.96
N GLY A 127 2.51 7.84 -9.96
CA GLY A 127 2.34 7.45 -8.55
C GLY A 127 1.29 8.27 -7.81
N GLY A 128 0.32 8.82 -8.53
CA GLY A 128 -0.75 9.65 -7.97
C GLY A 128 -1.51 10.42 -9.04
N ILE A 129 -2.66 10.98 -8.66
CA ILE A 129 -3.65 11.61 -9.56
C ILE A 129 -3.00 12.57 -10.56
N PHE A 130 -2.24 13.56 -10.06
CA PHE A 130 -1.65 14.59 -10.91
C PHE A 130 -0.61 14.01 -11.89
N SER A 131 0.27 13.14 -11.41
CA SER A 131 1.28 12.49 -12.25
C SER A 131 0.66 11.58 -13.31
N ALA A 132 -0.42 10.87 -12.98
CA ALA A 132 -1.13 9.99 -13.91
C ALA A 132 -1.86 10.80 -14.99
N ALA A 133 -2.44 11.94 -14.63
CA ALA A 133 -3.05 12.86 -15.58
C ALA A 133 -2.02 13.44 -16.55
N ILE A 134 -0.87 13.90 -16.05
CA ILE A 134 0.23 14.39 -16.91
C ILE A 134 0.71 13.29 -17.86
N ASP A 135 0.89 12.07 -17.36
CA ASP A 135 1.29 10.95 -18.20
C ASP A 135 0.26 10.66 -19.29
N GLY A 136 -1.03 10.71 -18.95
CA GLY A 136 -2.12 10.57 -19.89
C GLY A 136 -2.12 11.61 -20.99
N ILE A 137 -1.86 12.89 -20.66
CA ILE A 137 -1.74 13.97 -21.66
C ILE A 137 -0.60 13.67 -22.64
N LYS A 138 0.59 13.33 -22.14
CA LYS A 138 1.76 13.02 -22.98
C LYS A 138 1.52 11.83 -23.90
N VAL A 139 0.88 10.79 -23.38
CA VAL A 139 0.51 9.60 -24.17
C VAL A 139 -0.51 9.95 -25.25
N ALA A 140 -1.51 10.77 -24.93
CA ALA A 140 -2.50 11.23 -25.90
C ALA A 140 -1.87 12.09 -27.01
N GLU A 141 -0.96 13.00 -26.66
CA GLU A 141 -0.18 13.80 -27.62
C GLU A 141 0.69 12.92 -28.54
N ALA A 142 1.39 11.94 -27.97
CA ALA A 142 2.22 11.01 -28.73
C ALA A 142 1.40 10.13 -29.68
N LEU A 143 0.22 9.67 -29.24
CA LEU A 143 -0.72 8.94 -30.09
C LEU A 143 -1.23 9.81 -31.24
N ALA A 144 -1.65 11.05 -30.96
CA ALA A 144 -2.13 11.97 -31.98
C ALA A 144 -1.08 12.23 -33.06
N LEU A 145 0.19 12.43 -32.66
CA LEU A 145 1.30 12.62 -33.58
C LEU A 145 1.64 11.36 -34.40
N ASP A 146 1.42 10.16 -33.87
CA ASP A 146 1.65 8.91 -34.61
C ASP A 146 0.57 8.68 -35.67
N LEU A 147 -0.69 9.02 -35.36
CA LEU A 147 -1.83 8.91 -36.28
C LEU A 147 -1.84 9.94 -37.41
N ALA A 148 -1.17 11.09 -37.21
CA ALA A 148 -1.10 12.16 -38.20
C ALA A 148 -0.02 11.95 -39.28
N LYS A 149 0.77 10.86 -39.19
CA LYS A 149 1.78 10.46 -40.18
C LYS A 149 1.17 9.61 -41.28
#